data_AF-A0A1T4W391-F1
#
_entry.id   AF-A0A1T4W391-F1
#
_cell.length_a   1.000
_cell.length_b   1.000
_cell.length_c   1.000
_cell.angle_alpha   90.00
_cell.angle_beta   90.00
_cell.angle_gamma   90.00
#
_symmetry.space_group_name_H-M   'P 1'
#
loop_
_entity.id
_entity.type
_entity.pdbx_description
1 polymer ?
#
loop_
_entity_poly.entity_id
_entity_poly.type
_entity_poly.pdbx_seq_one_letter_code
_entity_poly.pdbx_strand_id
1 'polypeptide(L)' 'MDESSASGRMNHYEKGRHTPDISTLKKMADALGVPLNYFLCEDESSADLAIAISRLSIEKRNMLLEYIASISNE' A
#
# COMPACT_ATOMS: atom_id res chain seq x y z
N MET A 1 6.07 2.70 -23.50
CA MET A 1 6.49 3.90 -22.74
C MET A 1 8.00 4.01 -22.90
N ASP A 2 8.53 5.21 -23.07
CA ASP A 2 9.98 5.41 -23.17
C ASP A 2 10.61 5.35 -21.77
N GLU A 3 11.62 4.50 -21.58
CA GLU A 3 12.38 4.35 -20.33
C GLU A 3 13.12 5.64 -19.96
N SER A 4 13.55 6.43 -20.95
CA SER A 4 14.26 7.69 -20.74
C SER A 4 13.45 8.72 -19.95
N SER A 5 12.12 8.62 -20.01
CA SER A 5 11.17 9.53 -19.34
C SER A 5 10.66 8.98 -17.99
N ALA A 6 11.11 7.81 -17.55
CA ALA A 6 10.66 7.19 -16.31
C ALA A 6 11.06 8.00 -15.07
N SER A 7 12.29 8.53 -15.04
CA SER A 7 12.79 9.36 -13.94
C SER A 7 11.98 10.64 -13.75
N GLY A 8 11.61 11.30 -14.86
CA GLY A 8 10.76 12.48 -14.85
C GLY A 8 9.38 12.22 -14.24
N ARG A 9 8.73 11.11 -14.64
CA ARG A 9 7.42 10.71 -14.08
C ARG A 9 7.50 10.41 -12.59
N MET A 10 8.50 9.64 -12.14
CA MET A 10 8.67 9.33 -10.72
C MET A 10 8.85 10.60 -9.88
N ASN A 11 9.70 11.52 -10.31
CA ASN A 11 9.89 12.80 -9.63
C ASN A 11 8.60 13.66 -9.58
N HIS A 12 7.72 13.56 -10.58
CA HIS A 12 6.40 14.21 -10.51
C HIS A 12 5.46 13.57 -9.49
N TYR A 13 5.47 12.24 -9.37
CA TYR A 13 4.67 11.52 -8.38
C TYR A 13 5.16 11.80 -6.96
N GLU A 14 6.47 11.73 -6.72
CA GLU A 14 7.09 11.99 -5.41
C GLU A 14 6.83 13.42 -4.90
N LYS A 15 6.76 14.39 -5.81
CA LYS A 15 6.47 15.79 -5.47
C LYS A 15 4.98 16.14 -5.48
N GLY A 16 4.10 15.16 -5.71
CA GLY A 16 2.65 15.38 -5.78
C GLY A 16 2.19 16.27 -6.93
N ARG A 17 3.01 16.46 -7.98
CA ARG A 17 2.63 17.26 -9.16
C ARG A 17 1.65 16.53 -10.07
N HIS A 18 1.73 15.21 -10.09
CA HIS A 18 0.81 14.33 -10.77
C HIS A 18 0.45 13.16 -9.85
N THR A 19 -0.79 12.69 -9.95
CA THR A 19 -1.23 11.48 -9.28
C THR A 19 -1.14 10.31 -10.26
N PRO A 20 -0.41 9.24 -9.94
CA PRO A 20 -0.41 8.04 -10.77
C PRO A 20 -1.82 7.41 -10.78
N ASP A 21 -2.20 6.80 -11.91
CA ASP A 21 -3.42 6.01 -11.96
C ASP A 21 -3.28 4.69 -11.17
N ILE A 22 -4.41 4.00 -10.93
CA ILE A 22 -4.43 2.75 -10.18
C ILE A 22 -3.55 1.66 -10.83
N SER A 23 -3.50 1.61 -12.17
CA SER A 23 -2.67 0.65 -12.91
C SER A 23 -1.17 0.88 -12.66
N THR A 24 -0.75 2.14 -12.63
CA THR A 24 0.63 2.53 -12.35
C THR A 24 0.96 2.28 -10.88
N LEU A 25 0.08 2.66 -9.95
CA LEU A 25 0.24 2.35 -8.53
C LEU A 25 0.36 0.85 -8.28
N LYS A 26 -0.40 0.02 -9.00
CA LYS A 26 -0.32 -1.44 -8.89
C LYS A 26 1.06 -1.96 -9.34
N LYS A 27 1.60 -1.44 -10.44
CA LYS A 27 2.97 -1.79 -10.89
C LYS A 27 4.03 -1.35 -9.90
N MET A 28 3.89 -0.17 -9.29
CA MET A 28 4.80 0.28 -8.24
C MET A 28 4.71 -0.60 -7.00
N ALA A 29 3.48 -0.96 -6.58
CA ALA A 29 3.23 -1.85 -5.45
C ALA A 29 3.91 -3.21 -5.65
N ASP A 30 3.73 -3.79 -6.83
CA ASP A 30 4.35 -5.07 -7.20
C ASP A 30 5.89 -4.98 -7.22
N ALA A 31 6.45 -3.87 -7.72
CA ALA A 31 7.90 -3.63 -7.73
C ALA A 31 8.50 -3.41 -6.32
N LEU A 32 7.75 -2.77 -5.42
CA LEU A 32 8.17 -2.49 -4.05
C LEU A 32 7.84 -3.63 -3.07
N GLY A 33 7.06 -4.63 -3.48
CA GLY A 33 6.64 -5.73 -2.61
C GLY A 33 5.69 -5.30 -1.50
N VAL A 34 4.86 -4.28 -1.76
CA VAL A 34 3.85 -3.74 -0.83
C VAL A 34 2.45 -3.91 -1.42
N PRO A 35 1.36 -3.96 -0.62
CA PRO A 35 0.02 -4.02 -1.18
C PRO A 35 -0.41 -2.67 -1.75
N LEU A 36 -1.32 -2.65 -2.73
CA LEU A 36 -1.77 -1.43 -3.40
C LEU A 36 -2.33 -0.37 -2.42
N ASN A 37 -3.06 -0.82 -1.40
CA ASN A 37 -3.67 0.07 -0.41
C ASN A 37 -2.65 0.81 0.46
N TYR A 38 -1.38 0.39 0.49
CA TYR A 38 -0.29 1.13 1.15
C TYR A 38 -0.19 2.58 0.65
N PHE A 39 -0.36 2.82 -0.66
CA PHE A 39 -0.28 4.15 -1.24
C PHE A 39 -1.49 5.05 -0.94
N LEU A 40 -2.54 4.49 -0.36
CA LEU A 40 -3.80 5.17 -0.08
C LEU A 40 -4.04 5.36 1.43
N CYS A 41 -3.09 4.94 2.26
CA CYS A 41 -3.12 5.15 3.71
C CYS A 41 -2.86 6.62 4.04
N GLU A 42 -3.65 7.20 4.93
CA GLU A 42 -3.53 8.61 5.34
C GLU A 42 -2.42 8.84 6.37
N ASP A 43 -2.03 7.78 7.10
CA ASP A 43 -1.05 7.83 8.16
C ASP A 43 -0.08 6.63 8.10
N GLU A 44 1.06 6.77 8.77
CA GLU A 44 2.13 5.77 8.78
C GLU A 44 1.69 4.45 9.43
N SER A 45 0.85 4.51 10.47
CA SER A 45 0.41 3.30 11.18
C SER A 45 -0.54 2.45 10.33
N SER A 46 -1.46 3.07 9.59
CA SER A 46 -2.33 2.34 8.66
C SER A 46 -1.55 1.73 7.49
N ALA A 47 -0.50 2.43 7.02
CA ALA A 47 0.40 1.93 5.98
C ALA A 47 1.19 0.69 6.45
N ASP A 48 1.75 0.74 7.67
CA ASP A 48 2.46 -0.37 8.29
C ASP A 48 1.53 -1.58 8.51
N LEU A 49 0.31 -1.34 8.98
CA LEU A 49 -0.70 -2.38 9.14
C LEU A 49 -1.06 -3.03 7.79
N ALA A 50 -1.23 -2.23 6.74
CA ALA A 50 -1.50 -2.76 5.40
C ALA A 50 -0.38 -3.71 4.93
N ILE A 51 0.89 -3.31 5.10
CA ILE A 51 2.04 -4.17 4.78
C ILE A 51 2.03 -5.43 5.64
N ALA A 52 1.86 -5.31 6.96
CA ALA A 52 1.87 -6.45 7.88
C ALA A 52 0.79 -7.47 7.52
N ILE A 53 -0.45 -7.01 7.31
CA ILE A 53 -1.60 -7.84 6.93
C ILE A 53 -1.35 -8.54 5.58
N SER A 54 -0.74 -7.84 4.62
CA SER A 54 -0.47 -8.41 3.29
C SER A 54 0.41 -9.67 3.34
N ARG A 55 1.28 -9.78 4.36
CA ARG A 55 2.22 -10.90 4.56
C ARG A 55 1.63 -12.06 5.36
N LEU A 56 0.46 -11.88 5.98
CA LEU A 56 -0.21 -12.92 6.76
C LEU A 56 -0.93 -13.92 5.86
N SER A 57 -0.96 -15.18 6.30
CA SER A 57 -1.86 -16.19 5.73
C SER A 57 -3.32 -15.86 6.07
N ILE A 58 -4.27 -16.49 5.37
CA ILE A 58 -5.70 -16.25 5.57
C ILE A 58 -6.10 -16.56 7.01
N GLU A 59 -5.58 -17.64 7.59
CA GLU A 59 -5.86 -18.07 8.97
C GLU A 59 -5.39 -17.01 9.97
N LYS A 60 -4.17 -16.46 9.77
CA LYS A 60 -3.63 -15.41 10.62
C LYS A 60 -4.39 -14.09 10.49
N ARG A 61 -4.88 -13.76 9.29
CA ARG A 61 -5.74 -12.59 9.10
C ARG A 61 -7.05 -12.72 9.86
N ASN A 62 -7.67 -13.90 9.83
CA ASN A 62 -8.91 -14.14 10.58
C ASN A 62 -8.69 -14.03 12.09
N MET A 63 -7.62 -14.62 12.62
CA MET A 63 -7.26 -14.47 14.04
C MET A 63 -7.01 -13.00 14.43
N LEU A 64 -6.36 -12.22 13.55
CA LEU A 64 -6.17 -10.78 13.79
C LEU A 64 -7.50 -10.01 13.80
N LEU A 65 -8.43 -10.33 12.88
CA LEU A 65 -9.75 -9.71 12.85
C LEU A 65 -10.54 -10.00 14.12
N GLU A 66 -10.51 -11.24 14.61
CA GLU A 66 -11.12 -11.63 15.88
C GLU A 66 -10.51 -10.87 17.07
N TYR A 67 -9.18 -10.75 17.10
CA TYR A 67 -8.49 -9.98 18.13
C TYR A 67 -8.89 -8.50 18.12
N ILE A 68 -8.87 -7.85 16.94
CA ILE A 68 -9.28 -6.45 16.79
C ILE A 68 -10.74 -6.26 17.23
N ALA A 69 -11.64 -7.17 16.85
CA ALA A 69 -13.03 -7.13 17.27
C ALA A 69 -13.17 -7.28 18.79
N SER A 70 -12.33 -8.09 19.45
CA SER A 70 -12.36 -8.26 20.90
C SER A 70 -11.97 -6.99 21.66
N ILE A 71 -10.96 -6.26 21.21
CA ILE A 71 -10.48 -5.02 21.86
C ILE A 71 -11.30 -3.79 21.51
N SER A 72 -12.08 -3.83 20.42
CA SER A 72 -12.93 -2.70 19.98
C SER A 72 -14.29 -2.69 20.66
N ASN A 73 -14.66 -3.79 21.34
CA ASN A 73 -15.91 -3.92 22.10
C ASN A 73 -15.71 -3.67 23.62
N GLU A 74 -14.52 -3.24 24.02
CA GLU A 74 -14.21 -2.66 25.35
C GLU A 74 -14.22 -1.13 25.28
#